data_AF-A0A8K0KP72-F1
#
_entry.id   AF-A0A8K0KP72-F1
#
_cell.length_a   1.000
_cell.length_b   1.000
_cell.length_c   1.000
_cell.angle_alpha   90.00
_cell.angle_beta   90.00
_cell.angle_gamma   90.00
#
_symmetry.space_group_name_H-M   'P 1'
#
loop_
_entity.id
_entity.type
_entity.pdbx_description
1 polymer ?
#
loop_
_entity_poly.entity_id
_entity_poly.type
_entity_poly.pdbx_seq_one_letter_code
_entity_poly.pdbx_strand_id
1 'polypeptide(L)'
;MQFCLHIHCHHEILNIYLVNSDSMTDNCMFHVRPCCSLLSITAWLKIKIFTDYSDVKQDPKRLEHFESLQHILTEFFEVEDILPNPVEMMGIYGRLCVNGFNILDGEMSCIAAGIYLGPSIIDHSCRPNAVATFNGLTLQLRALEDMPKFDWTKVRISYVDLLSCRSDRREELKNAYYFWCDCVRCVIDKEMEAYFDEEAFSSSLACPHFGCGTAIILQRKNKTNIDPCKTCGYILSEDEMKNYRETEELTLEKMQSMGSTACIL
;
A
#
# COMPACT_ATOMS: atom_id res chain seq x y z
N MET A 1 14.34 -22.73 14.17
CA MET A 1 13.38 -22.28 15.19
C MET A 1 12.58 -21.15 14.59
N GLN A 2 11.32 -21.42 14.29
CA GLN A 2 10.38 -20.48 13.67
C GLN A 2 9.58 -19.85 14.82
N PHE A 3 9.52 -18.51 14.86
CA PHE A 3 8.82 -17.79 15.92
C PHE A 3 7.48 -17.32 15.38
N CYS A 4 6.37 -17.84 15.93
CA CYS A 4 5.02 -17.32 15.67
C CYS A 4 4.66 -16.31 16.77
N LEU A 5 4.32 -15.09 16.38
CA LEU A 5 3.85 -14.08 17.34
C LEU A 5 2.31 -14.06 17.37
N HIS A 6 1.74 -14.23 18.56
CA HIS A 6 0.33 -14.00 18.82
C HIS A 6 0.16 -12.66 19.54
N ILE A 7 -0.47 -11.67 18.88
CA ILE A 7 -0.85 -10.41 19.52
C ILE A 7 -2.26 -10.56 20.08
N HIS A 8 -2.36 -10.68 21.41
CA HIS A 8 -3.63 -10.65 22.12
C HIS A 8 -3.86 -9.27 22.74
N CYS A 9 -4.92 -8.59 22.33
CA CYS A 9 -5.40 -7.39 23.01
C CYS A 9 -6.29 -7.83 24.19
N HIS A 10 -5.72 -7.92 25.39
CA HIS A 10 -6.49 -8.10 26.62
C HIS A 10 -6.34 -6.83 27.46
N HIS A 11 -7.47 -6.14 27.67
CA HIS A 11 -7.72 -5.14 28.71
C HIS A 11 -6.47 -4.38 29.19
N GLU A 12 -6.07 -3.36 28.43
CA GLU A 12 -5.11 -2.29 28.81
C GLU A 12 -3.62 -2.48 28.48
N ILE A 13 -3.16 -3.63 27.97
CA ILE A 13 -1.74 -3.80 27.57
C ILE A 13 -1.62 -4.55 26.24
N LEU A 14 -0.87 -3.95 25.31
CA LEU A 14 -0.42 -4.58 24.07
C LEU A 14 0.64 -5.63 24.43
N ASN A 15 0.21 -6.85 24.74
CA ASN A 15 1.14 -7.93 25.06
C ASN A 15 1.59 -8.65 23.78
N ILE A 16 2.89 -8.54 23.50
CA ILE A 16 3.61 -9.22 22.42
C ILE A 16 4.14 -10.54 22.99
N TYR A 17 3.53 -11.66 22.64
CA TYR A 17 4.01 -12.99 23.06
C TYR A 17 4.66 -13.75 21.90
N LEU A 18 5.92 -14.15 22.10
CA LEU A 18 6.61 -15.12 21.24
C LEU A 18 6.12 -16.52 21.62
N VAL A 19 5.51 -17.24 20.67
CA VAL A 19 5.10 -18.64 20.85
C VAL A 19 5.92 -19.51 19.90
N ASN A 20 6.53 -20.58 20.42
CA ASN A 20 7.22 -21.59 19.62
C ASN A 20 6.19 -22.34 18.76
N SER A 21 6.40 -22.46 17.44
CA SER A 21 5.63 -23.39 16.60
C SER A 21 6.51 -24.55 16.14
N ASP A 22 6.00 -25.78 16.31
CA ASP A 22 6.69 -27.03 15.98
C ASP A 22 6.49 -27.48 14.51
N SER A 23 5.88 -26.67 13.64
CA SER A 23 5.63 -27.00 12.22
C SER A 23 6.66 -26.34 11.28
N MET A 24 7.46 -27.16 10.58
CA MET A 24 8.51 -26.74 9.64
C MET A 24 7.99 -26.20 8.27
N THR A 25 6.70 -25.84 8.15
CA THR A 25 6.08 -25.52 6.84
C THR A 25 5.55 -24.10 6.70
N ASP A 26 5.57 -23.28 7.74
CA ASP A 26 4.93 -21.95 7.72
C ASP A 26 5.96 -20.83 7.77
N ASN A 27 6.22 -20.15 6.65
CA ASN A 27 6.90 -18.86 6.62
C ASN A 27 6.37 -17.96 7.76
N CYS A 28 7.26 -17.31 8.52
CA CYS A 28 6.95 -16.57 9.75
C CYS A 28 5.67 -15.74 9.61
N MET A 29 4.61 -16.17 10.29
CA MET A 29 3.27 -15.61 10.21
C MET A 29 2.89 -15.01 11.57
N PHE A 30 2.48 -13.74 11.57
CA PHE A 30 2.11 -13.02 12.78
C PHE A 30 0.61 -12.71 12.78
N HIS A 31 -0.13 -12.97 13.87
CA HIS A 31 -1.57 -12.72 13.94
C HIS A 31 -1.91 -11.50 14.80
N VAL A 32 -2.77 -10.61 14.28
CA VAL A 32 -3.24 -9.39 14.96
C VAL A 32 -4.76 -9.27 14.86
N ARG A 33 -5.45 -9.15 15.99
CA ARG A 33 -6.91 -8.92 16.03
C ARG A 33 -7.24 -7.42 16.05
N PRO A 34 -8.40 -6.99 15.53
CA PRO A 34 -8.83 -5.60 15.62
C PRO A 34 -9.13 -5.25 17.08
N CYS A 35 -8.88 -4.00 17.46
CA CYS A 35 -9.22 -3.54 18.80
C CYS A 35 -10.72 -3.22 18.90
N CYS A 36 -11.53 -4.16 19.42
CA CYS A 36 -12.97 -3.95 19.68
C CYS A 36 -13.29 -3.41 21.09
N SER A 37 -12.30 -3.24 21.97
CA SER A 37 -12.53 -2.71 23.31
C SER A 37 -12.47 -1.18 23.29
N LEU A 38 -13.37 -0.53 24.04
CA LEU A 38 -13.35 0.87 24.44
C LEU A 38 -12.00 1.20 25.11
N LEU A 39 -10.95 1.32 24.31
CA LEU A 39 -9.71 1.94 24.72
C LEU A 39 -10.10 3.36 25.11
N SER A 40 -9.91 3.72 26.38
CA SER A 40 -10.07 5.10 26.79
C SER A 40 -9.26 5.97 25.82
N ILE A 41 -9.82 7.11 25.43
CA ILE A 41 -9.22 8.11 24.53
C ILE A 41 -7.73 8.38 24.88
N THR A 42 -7.34 8.14 26.14
CA THR A 42 -5.97 8.29 26.65
C THR A 42 -4.95 7.25 26.13
N ALA A 43 -5.37 6.02 25.82
CA ALA A 43 -4.48 5.00 25.24
C ALA A 43 -4.22 5.26 23.75
N TRP A 44 -5.22 5.80 23.04
CA TRP A 44 -5.10 6.27 21.65
C TRP A 44 -4.09 7.39 21.48
N LEU A 45 -3.93 8.26 22.49
CA LEU A 45 -3.01 9.40 22.48
C LEU A 45 -1.53 9.00 22.67
N LYS A 46 -1.25 7.79 23.18
CA LYS A 46 0.11 7.36 23.55
C LYS A 46 0.83 6.50 22.51
N ILE A 47 0.11 5.94 21.54
CA ILE A 47 0.75 5.22 20.45
C ILE A 47 1.22 6.27 19.44
N LYS A 48 2.51 6.24 19.15
CA LYS A 48 3.23 7.12 18.23
C LYS A 48 2.83 6.78 16.77
N ILE A 49 1.54 6.82 16.50
CA ILE A 49 0.90 6.63 15.20
C ILE A 49 1.03 7.95 14.48
N PHE A 50 1.82 8.00 13.39
CA PHE A 50 2.11 9.15 12.52
C PHE A 50 1.43 10.45 12.98
N THR A 51 2.03 11.11 13.98
CA THR A 51 1.29 12.02 14.87
C THR A 51 1.10 13.43 14.33
N ASP A 52 1.55 13.76 13.12
CA ASP A 52 1.29 15.08 12.54
C ASP A 52 0.12 15.01 11.55
N TYR A 53 -1.09 14.96 12.11
CA TYR A 53 -2.33 15.22 11.37
C TYR A 53 -2.44 16.71 10.94
N SER A 54 -1.37 17.50 11.12
CA SER A 54 -1.21 18.84 10.57
C SER A 54 -1.44 18.88 9.07
N ASP A 55 -1.00 17.83 8.36
CA ASP A 55 -1.14 17.77 6.91
C ASP A 55 -2.59 17.50 6.50
N VAL A 56 -3.27 16.60 7.23
CA VAL A 56 -4.72 16.35 7.06
C VAL A 56 -5.53 17.62 7.29
N LYS A 57 -5.16 18.44 8.29
CA LYS A 57 -5.81 19.73 8.57
C LYS A 57 -5.61 20.76 7.47
N GLN A 58 -4.57 20.62 6.66
CA GLN A 58 -4.27 21.53 5.55
C GLN A 58 -4.83 21.03 4.22
N ASP A 59 -5.34 19.79 4.17
CA ASP A 59 -5.92 19.16 2.99
C ASP A 59 -7.42 19.55 2.86
N PRO A 60 -7.78 20.38 1.86
CA PRO A 60 -9.16 20.86 1.72
C PRO A 60 -10.17 19.74 1.46
N LYS A 61 -9.77 18.69 0.74
CA LYS A 61 -10.67 17.56 0.44
C LYS A 61 -10.95 16.75 1.70
N ARG A 62 -9.93 16.55 2.54
CA ARG A 62 -10.09 15.85 3.82
C ARG A 62 -10.91 16.66 4.81
N LEU A 63 -10.76 17.99 4.84
CA LEU A 63 -11.58 18.88 5.66
C LEU A 63 -13.05 18.84 5.25
N GLU A 64 -13.36 18.96 3.96
CA GLU A 64 -14.73 18.88 3.45
C GLU A 64 -15.40 17.54 3.81
N HIS A 65 -14.65 16.44 3.67
CA HIS A 65 -15.14 15.12 4.07
C HIS A 65 -15.34 15.00 5.58
N PHE A 66 -14.41 15.54 6.38
CA PHE A 66 -14.55 15.58 7.84
C PHE A 66 -15.79 16.36 8.29
N GLU A 67 -16.04 17.55 7.73
CA GLU A 67 -17.21 18.37 8.04
C GLU A 67 -18.51 17.62 7.73
N SER A 68 -18.55 16.93 6.58
CA SER A 68 -19.69 16.09 6.20
C SER A 68 -19.94 14.96 7.20
N LEU A 69 -18.88 14.23 7.60
CA LEU A 69 -18.98 13.16 8.59
C LEU A 69 -19.41 13.71 9.97
N GLN A 70 -18.85 14.85 10.38
CA GLN A 70 -19.20 15.48 11.65
C GLN A 70 -20.68 15.86 11.69
N HIS A 71 -21.22 16.41 10.60
CA HIS A 71 -22.63 16.76 10.51
C HIS A 71 -23.53 15.52 10.64
N ILE A 72 -23.23 14.46 9.89
CA ILE A 72 -23.96 13.18 9.93
C ILE A 72 -23.94 12.57 11.33
N LEU A 73 -22.77 12.54 11.99
CA LEU A 73 -22.65 11.99 13.34
C LEU A 73 -23.46 12.81 14.35
N THR A 74 -23.42 14.14 14.24
CA THR A 74 -24.17 15.03 15.14
C THR A 74 -25.68 14.83 14.98
N GLU A 75 -26.16 14.70 13.75
CA GLU A 75 -27.56 14.42 13.45
C GLU A 75 -27.98 13.02 13.96
N PHE A 76 -27.16 11.99 13.72
CA PHE A 76 -27.50 10.61 14.04
C PHE A 76 -27.56 10.33 15.55
N PHE A 77 -26.65 10.92 16.34
CA PHE A 77 -26.56 10.62 17.77
C PHE A 77 -27.51 11.46 18.63
N GLU A 78 -28.13 12.52 18.09
CA GLU A 78 -29.15 13.40 18.71
C GLU A 78 -28.80 13.98 20.10
N VAL A 79 -27.63 13.65 20.66
CA VAL A 79 -27.17 13.95 22.02
C VAL A 79 -25.70 14.38 21.96
N GLU A 80 -25.44 15.66 22.21
CA GLU A 80 -24.10 16.26 22.11
C GLU A 80 -23.08 15.65 23.08
N ASP A 81 -23.51 15.14 24.24
CA ASP A 81 -22.62 14.60 25.29
C ASP A 81 -21.97 13.24 24.93
N ILE A 82 -22.36 12.60 23.82
CA ILE A 82 -21.77 11.31 23.39
C ILE A 82 -20.58 11.53 22.45
N LEU A 83 -20.58 12.62 21.70
CA LEU A 83 -19.57 12.86 20.67
C LEU A 83 -18.33 13.54 21.26
N PRO A 84 -17.11 13.16 20.82
CA PRO A 84 -15.92 13.91 21.15
C PRO A 84 -16.04 15.35 20.64
N ASN A 85 -15.28 16.28 21.23
CA ASN A 85 -15.27 17.65 20.71
C ASN A 85 -14.65 17.69 19.29
N PRO A 86 -14.87 18.76 18.50
CA PRO A 86 -14.40 18.82 17.11
C PRO A 86 -12.88 18.61 16.93
N VAL A 87 -12.07 19.04 17.90
CA VAL A 87 -10.61 18.86 17.87
C VAL A 87 -10.24 17.39 18.06
N GLU A 88 -10.91 16.70 18.99
CA GLU A 88 -10.74 15.26 19.21
C GLU A 88 -11.23 14.44 18.02
N MET A 89 -12.40 14.79 17.47
CA MET A 89 -12.96 14.14 16.27
C MET A 89 -12.00 14.28 15.07
N MET A 90 -11.46 15.48 14.84
CA MET A 90 -10.47 15.69 13.78
C MET A 90 -9.22 14.83 14.00
N GLY A 91 -8.76 14.69 15.24
CA GLY A 91 -7.64 13.81 15.57
C GLY A 91 -7.94 12.33 15.29
N ILE A 92 -9.16 11.87 15.58
CA ILE A 92 -9.60 10.49 15.29
C ILE A 92 -9.68 10.28 13.78
N TYR A 93 -10.31 11.21 13.05
CA TYR A 93 -10.43 11.17 11.60
C TYR A 93 -9.07 11.15 10.90
N GLY A 94 -8.15 12.01 11.32
CA GLY A 94 -6.79 12.03 10.77
C GLY A 94 -6.07 10.70 10.94
N ARG A 95 -6.17 10.09 12.13
CA ARG A 95 -5.60 8.75 12.39
C ARG A 95 -6.26 7.66 11.54
N LEU A 96 -7.57 7.70 11.35
CA LEU A 96 -8.30 6.78 10.46
C LEU A 96 -7.80 6.89 9.01
N CYS A 97 -7.59 8.11 8.52
CA CYS A 97 -7.17 8.34 7.13
C CYS A 97 -5.79 7.80 6.80
N VAL A 98 -4.86 7.81 7.75
CA VAL A 98 -3.44 7.46 7.51
C VAL A 98 -3.03 6.10 8.10
N ASN A 99 -3.89 5.46 8.90
CA ASN A 99 -3.59 4.18 9.57
C ASN A 99 -4.73 3.16 9.52
N GLY A 100 -5.75 3.39 8.69
CA GLY A 100 -6.79 2.42 8.41
C GLY A 100 -6.20 1.14 7.82
N PHE A 101 -7.02 0.13 7.59
CA PHE A 101 -6.66 -1.05 6.81
C PHE A 101 -7.93 -1.56 6.13
N ASN A 102 -7.92 -1.65 4.81
CA ASN A 102 -8.94 -2.32 4.03
C ASN A 102 -8.78 -3.81 4.24
N ILE A 103 -9.80 -4.40 4.86
CA ILE A 103 -9.90 -5.82 5.12
C ILE A 103 -10.39 -6.46 3.82
N LEU A 104 -9.53 -7.30 3.25
CA LEU A 104 -9.79 -7.96 1.98
C LEU A 104 -10.24 -9.40 2.18
N ASP A 105 -11.12 -9.89 1.31
CA ASP A 105 -11.44 -11.31 1.21
C ASP A 105 -10.41 -12.09 0.35
N GLY A 106 -10.69 -13.37 0.12
CA GLY A 106 -9.80 -14.23 -0.69
C GLY A 106 -9.71 -13.85 -2.17
N GLU A 107 -10.61 -12.99 -2.66
CA GLU A 107 -10.62 -12.46 -4.02
C GLU A 107 -10.03 -11.05 -4.09
N MET A 108 -9.40 -10.57 -2.99
CA MET A 108 -8.85 -9.23 -2.85
C MET A 108 -9.91 -8.13 -2.96
N SER A 109 -11.18 -8.44 -2.69
CA SER A 109 -12.25 -7.45 -2.61
C SER A 109 -12.28 -6.82 -1.22
N CYS A 110 -12.38 -5.49 -1.15
CA CYS A 110 -12.54 -4.79 0.13
C CYS A 110 -13.94 -5.06 0.70
N ILE A 111 -13.99 -5.67 1.89
CA ILE A 111 -15.24 -6.02 2.58
C ILE A 111 -15.47 -5.20 3.84
N ALA A 112 -14.43 -4.57 4.39
CA ALA A 112 -14.49 -3.72 5.57
C ALA A 112 -13.24 -2.84 5.70
N ALA A 113 -13.26 -1.87 6.60
CA ALA A 113 -12.08 -1.12 7.03
C ALA A 113 -11.87 -1.31 8.54
N GLY A 114 -10.61 -1.29 9.01
CA GLY A 114 -10.30 -1.43 10.42
C GLY A 114 -8.95 -0.83 10.82
N ILE A 115 -8.77 -0.51 12.11
CA ILE A 115 -7.49 -0.02 12.63
C ILE A 115 -6.75 -1.18 13.34
N TYR A 116 -5.49 -1.39 12.96
CA TYR A 116 -4.62 -2.40 13.54
C TYR A 116 -3.37 -1.75 14.12
N LEU A 117 -3.43 -1.41 15.42
CA LEU A 117 -2.41 -0.60 16.10
C LEU A 117 -0.97 -1.14 16.01
N GLY A 118 -0.80 -2.46 15.97
CA GLY A 118 0.52 -3.09 15.79
C GLY A 118 1.06 -2.85 14.38
N PRO A 119 0.36 -3.29 13.32
CA PRO A 119 0.72 -3.01 11.94
C PRO A 119 0.83 -1.52 11.56
N SER A 120 0.09 -0.63 12.21
CA SER A 120 0.13 0.82 11.94
C SER A 120 1.49 1.50 12.21
N ILE A 121 2.45 0.82 12.85
CA ILE A 121 3.82 1.35 13.03
C ILE A 121 4.78 0.96 11.90
N ILE A 122 4.34 0.16 10.93
CA ILE A 122 5.21 -0.41 9.88
C ILE A 122 5.22 0.51 8.68
N ASP A 123 6.37 1.10 8.39
CA ASP A 123 6.54 2.01 7.26
C ASP A 123 6.38 1.35 5.89
N HIS A 124 6.10 2.19 4.90
CA HIS A 124 6.01 1.82 3.49
C HIS A 124 7.37 1.51 2.84
N SER A 125 7.39 0.57 1.89
CA SER A 125 8.39 0.47 0.83
C SER A 125 7.76 -0.08 -0.45
N CYS A 126 8.09 0.48 -1.61
CA CYS A 126 7.70 -0.13 -2.90
C CYS A 126 8.45 -1.46 -3.17
N ARG A 127 9.51 -1.77 -2.40
CA ARG A 127 10.13 -3.10 -2.30
C ARG A 127 9.92 -3.61 -0.87
N PRO A 128 8.72 -4.10 -0.52
CA PRO A 128 8.44 -4.55 0.83
C PRO A 128 9.17 -5.86 1.14
N ASN A 129 9.41 -6.12 2.42
CA ASN A 129 9.93 -7.40 2.92
C ASN A 129 8.88 -8.19 3.73
N ALA A 130 7.68 -7.63 3.87
CA ALA A 130 6.53 -8.30 4.45
C ALA A 130 5.24 -7.91 3.69
N VAL A 131 4.22 -8.75 3.82
CA VAL A 131 2.88 -8.52 3.29
C VAL A 131 1.84 -8.68 4.39
N ALA A 132 0.82 -7.81 4.38
CA ALA A 132 -0.36 -7.95 5.21
C ALA A 132 -1.44 -8.75 4.46
N THR A 133 -1.96 -9.79 5.08
CA THR A 133 -3.09 -10.61 4.59
C THR A 133 -4.17 -10.69 5.67
N PHE A 134 -5.39 -11.08 5.32
CA PHE A 134 -6.48 -11.19 6.31
C PHE A 134 -7.00 -12.62 6.42
N ASN A 135 -7.28 -13.06 7.65
CA ASN A 135 -8.07 -14.25 7.94
C ASN A 135 -9.28 -13.83 8.78
N GLY A 136 -10.41 -13.61 8.11
CA GLY A 136 -11.54 -12.86 8.67
C GLY A 136 -11.08 -11.47 9.11
N LEU A 137 -11.34 -11.12 10.37
CA LEU A 137 -10.89 -9.85 10.95
C LEU A 137 -9.46 -9.88 11.49
N THR A 138 -8.74 -10.99 11.36
CA THR A 138 -7.36 -11.09 11.86
C THR A 138 -6.39 -10.68 10.76
N LEU A 139 -5.65 -9.59 10.98
CA LEU A 139 -4.53 -9.22 10.11
C LEU A 139 -3.36 -10.18 10.37
N GLN A 140 -2.80 -10.70 9.30
CA GLN A 140 -1.61 -11.53 9.29
C GLN A 140 -0.46 -10.82 8.59
N LEU A 141 0.68 -10.66 9.25
CA LEU A 141 1.91 -10.21 8.60
C LEU A 141 2.76 -11.42 8.25
N ARG A 142 3.19 -11.50 7.00
CA ARG A 142 4.02 -12.59 6.47
C ARG A 142 5.29 -12.02 5.87
N ALA A 143 6.43 -12.57 6.25
CA ALA A 143 7.71 -12.23 5.64
C ALA A 143 7.77 -12.70 4.18
N LEU A 144 8.32 -11.86 3.30
CA LEU A 144 8.58 -12.18 1.89
C LEU A 144 10.03 -12.63 1.65
N GLU A 145 10.90 -12.39 2.61
CA GLU A 145 12.32 -12.75 2.59
C GLU A 145 12.76 -13.17 4.00
N ASP A 146 13.85 -13.95 4.08
CA ASP A 146 14.45 -14.32 5.36
C ASP A 146 14.98 -13.10 6.10
N MET A 147 14.68 -13.01 7.40
CA MET A 147 15.16 -11.95 8.29
C MET A 147 16.02 -12.55 9.42
N PRO A 148 17.34 -12.75 9.21
CA PRO A 148 18.20 -13.43 10.18
C PRO A 148 18.28 -12.77 11.55
N LYS A 149 18.09 -11.44 11.60
CA LYS A 149 17.95 -10.66 12.82
C LYS A 149 16.67 -9.84 12.72
N PHE A 150 15.58 -10.42 13.21
CA PHE A 150 14.28 -9.77 13.19
C PHE A 150 14.31 -8.45 13.97
N ASP A 151 13.80 -7.40 13.35
CA ASP A 151 13.75 -6.04 13.89
C ASP A 151 12.52 -5.33 13.31
N TRP A 152 11.55 -5.01 14.17
CA TRP A 152 10.30 -4.36 13.77
C TRP A 152 10.52 -3.06 13.01
N THR A 153 11.58 -2.30 13.33
CA THR A 153 11.84 -1.02 12.66
C THR A 153 12.35 -1.19 11.23
N LYS A 154 12.67 -2.43 10.81
CA LYS A 154 13.13 -2.78 9.46
C LYS A 154 12.08 -3.50 8.62
N VAL A 155 10.94 -3.84 9.20
CA VAL A 155 9.81 -4.40 8.45
C VAL A 155 9.21 -3.29 7.59
N ARG A 156 8.87 -3.61 6.35
CA ARG A 156 8.25 -2.72 5.38
C ARG A 156 7.14 -3.44 4.63
N ILE A 157 5.98 -2.80 4.53
CA ILE A 157 4.84 -3.26 3.72
C ILE A 157 4.59 -2.29 2.56
N SER A 158 3.79 -2.70 1.58
CA SER A 158 3.28 -1.74 0.58
C SER A 158 1.98 -1.11 1.07
N TYR A 159 1.80 0.16 0.78
CA TYR A 159 0.56 0.92 1.03
C TYR A 159 -0.20 1.17 -0.28
N VAL A 160 0.41 0.87 -1.42
CA VAL A 160 -0.09 1.19 -2.76
C VAL A 160 0.11 -0.01 -3.67
N ASP A 161 -0.52 0.00 -4.84
CA ASP A 161 -0.28 -1.02 -5.86
C ASP A 161 1.18 -0.93 -6.37
N LEU A 162 1.87 -2.07 -6.34
CA LEU A 162 3.25 -2.20 -6.78
C LEU A 162 3.40 -2.30 -8.30
N LEU A 163 2.29 -2.54 -9.02
CA LEU A 163 2.21 -2.59 -10.48
C LEU A 163 2.17 -1.20 -11.12
N SER A 164 1.67 -0.19 -10.40
CA SER A 164 1.68 1.21 -10.84
C SER A 164 3.11 1.73 -11.04
N CYS A 165 3.30 2.73 -11.90
CA CYS A 165 4.62 3.31 -12.15
C CYS A 165 5.10 4.18 -10.97
N ARG A 166 6.40 4.52 -10.93
CA ARG A 166 7.00 5.30 -9.82
C ARG A 166 6.29 6.62 -9.58
N SER A 167 5.94 7.36 -10.62
CA SER A 167 5.24 8.65 -10.46
C SER A 167 3.89 8.43 -9.78
N ASP A 168 3.09 7.49 -10.27
CA ASP A 168 1.77 7.18 -9.74
C ASP A 168 1.86 6.72 -8.27
N ARG A 169 2.76 5.77 -7.97
CA ARG A 169 2.97 5.30 -6.59
C ARG A 169 3.36 6.46 -5.65
N ARG A 170 4.28 7.32 -6.08
CA ARG A 170 4.75 8.45 -5.26
C ARG A 170 3.69 9.54 -5.09
N GLU A 171 2.89 9.78 -6.12
CA GLU A 171 1.76 10.71 -6.07
C GLU A 171 0.65 10.19 -5.15
N GLU A 172 0.29 8.91 -5.27
CA GLU A 172 -0.68 8.25 -4.39
C GLU A 172 -0.23 8.33 -2.93
N LEU A 173 1.03 7.98 -2.65
CA LEU A 173 1.59 8.07 -1.29
C LEU A 173 1.57 9.50 -0.74
N LYS A 174 1.92 10.49 -1.57
CA LYS A 174 1.90 11.90 -1.16
C LYS A 174 0.48 12.38 -0.87
N ASN A 175 -0.48 11.99 -1.71
CA ASN A 175 -1.86 12.43 -1.59
C ASN A 175 -2.59 11.75 -0.43
N ALA A 176 -2.29 10.47 -0.17
CA ALA A 176 -2.96 9.69 0.88
C ALA A 176 -2.26 9.77 2.24
N TYR A 177 -0.92 9.81 2.27
CA TYR A 177 -0.10 9.69 3.49
C TYR A 177 0.90 10.83 3.68
N TYR A 178 0.90 11.85 2.81
CA TYR A 178 1.68 13.09 2.98
C TYR A 178 3.20 12.93 3.02
N PHE A 179 3.74 11.84 2.47
CA PHE A 179 5.19 11.65 2.36
C PHE A 179 5.63 11.23 0.95
N TRP A 180 6.90 11.47 0.64
CA TRP A 180 7.53 10.98 -0.58
C TRP A 180 8.35 9.73 -0.26
N CYS A 181 8.06 8.61 -0.94
CA CYS A 181 8.87 7.40 -0.78
C CYS A 181 10.28 7.59 -1.34
N ASP A 182 11.26 7.14 -0.56
CA ASP A 182 12.70 7.15 -0.83
C ASP A 182 13.30 5.73 -0.79
N CYS A 183 12.47 4.69 -0.99
CA CYS A 183 12.96 3.32 -1.06
C CYS A 183 13.80 3.09 -2.33
N VAL A 184 14.47 1.94 -2.41
CA VAL A 184 15.33 1.56 -3.56
C VAL A 184 14.64 1.56 -4.92
N ARG A 185 13.31 1.40 -4.99
CA ARG A 185 12.54 1.54 -6.24
C ARG A 185 12.20 2.98 -6.60
N CYS A 186 12.28 3.91 -5.64
CA CYS A 186 11.93 5.32 -5.83
C CYS A 186 13.14 6.23 -5.91
N VAL A 187 14.27 5.83 -5.30
CA VAL A 187 15.58 6.46 -5.47
C VAL A 187 16.17 5.95 -6.77
N ILE A 188 16.25 6.85 -7.75
CA ILE A 188 16.90 6.61 -9.03
C ILE A 188 18.03 7.63 -9.10
N ASP A 189 19.25 7.18 -9.38
CA ASP A 189 20.37 8.09 -9.64
C ASP A 189 20.07 8.93 -10.87
N LYS A 190 20.47 10.21 -10.89
CA LYS A 190 20.20 11.12 -12.03
C LYS A 190 20.65 10.57 -13.39
N GLU A 191 21.68 9.73 -13.40
CA GLU A 191 22.17 9.04 -14.60
C GLU A 191 21.23 7.91 -15.04
N MET A 192 20.60 7.21 -14.09
CA MET A 192 19.58 6.21 -14.34
C MET A 192 18.22 6.84 -14.67
N GLU A 193 17.90 8.05 -14.21
CA GLU A 193 16.62 8.73 -14.50
C GLU A 193 16.45 9.04 -16.00
N ALA A 194 17.56 9.17 -16.75
CA ALA A 194 17.57 9.29 -18.20
C ALA A 194 17.39 7.95 -18.96
N TYR A 195 17.59 6.81 -18.28
CA TYR A 195 17.56 5.46 -18.87
C TYR A 195 16.38 4.59 -18.36
N PHE A 196 15.95 4.82 -17.12
CA PHE A 196 14.84 4.21 -16.42
C PHE A 196 13.67 5.18 -16.39
N ASP A 197 13.05 5.34 -17.54
CA ASP A 197 11.67 5.79 -17.56
C ASP A 197 10.79 4.57 -17.19
N GLU A 198 10.33 4.49 -15.94
CA GLU A 198 9.46 3.38 -15.47
C GLU A 198 8.15 3.32 -16.27
N GLU A 199 7.63 4.46 -16.77
CA GLU A 199 6.50 4.44 -17.72
C GLU A 199 6.89 3.65 -18.97
N ALA A 200 8.12 3.82 -19.42
CA ALA A 200 8.67 3.18 -20.62
C ALA A 200 9.02 1.69 -20.41
N PHE A 201 9.31 1.25 -19.17
CA PHE A 201 9.45 -0.17 -18.85
C PHE A 201 8.09 -0.88 -18.74
N SER A 202 7.09 -0.22 -18.12
CA SER A 202 5.70 -0.73 -18.10
C SER A 202 5.09 -0.83 -19.49
N SER A 203 5.60 -0.02 -20.44
CA SER A 203 5.23 -0.05 -21.86
C SER A 203 6.32 -0.69 -22.74
N SER A 204 7.12 -1.61 -22.18
CA SER A 204 8.13 -2.35 -22.93
C SER A 204 7.61 -3.71 -23.39
N LEU A 205 8.14 -4.19 -24.52
CA LEU A 205 7.88 -5.53 -25.02
C LEU A 205 9.18 -6.31 -25.17
N ALA A 206 9.13 -7.62 -24.92
CA ALA A 206 10.27 -8.49 -25.17
C ALA A 206 10.50 -8.63 -26.67
N CYS A 207 11.73 -8.34 -27.14
CA CYS A 207 12.07 -8.43 -28.56
C CYS A 207 11.69 -9.81 -29.13
N PRO A 208 10.87 -9.87 -30.20
CA PRO A 208 10.35 -11.12 -30.74
C PRO A 208 11.40 -11.88 -31.58
N HIS A 209 12.55 -11.25 -31.89
CA HIS A 209 13.65 -11.92 -32.55
C HIS A 209 14.11 -13.12 -31.73
N PHE A 210 14.16 -14.28 -32.38
CA PHE A 210 14.54 -15.53 -31.75
C PHE A 210 15.87 -15.40 -30.99
N GLY A 211 15.86 -15.74 -29.70
CA GLY A 211 17.04 -15.69 -28.84
C GLY A 211 17.47 -14.30 -28.34
N CYS A 212 16.74 -13.22 -28.65
CA CYS A 212 17.06 -11.87 -28.15
C CYS A 212 16.43 -11.57 -26.79
N GLY A 213 15.09 -11.53 -26.71
CA GLY A 213 14.34 -11.27 -25.47
C GLY A 213 14.61 -9.92 -24.78
N THR A 214 15.45 -9.04 -25.37
CA THR A 214 15.75 -7.72 -24.81
C THR A 214 14.49 -6.85 -24.82
N ALA A 215 14.27 -6.09 -23.75
CA ALA A 215 13.17 -5.13 -23.68
C ALA A 215 13.31 -4.02 -24.73
N ILE A 216 12.30 -3.88 -25.59
CA ILE A 216 12.10 -2.76 -26.50
C ILE A 216 11.13 -1.80 -25.82
N ILE A 217 11.59 -0.58 -25.55
CA ILE A 217 10.81 0.45 -24.89
C ILE A 217 9.94 1.17 -25.91
N LEU A 218 8.61 1.17 -25.72
CA LEU A 218 7.69 1.90 -26.58
C LEU A 218 7.33 3.25 -25.95
N GLN A 219 7.70 4.35 -26.61
CA GLN A 219 7.34 5.67 -26.11
C GLN A 219 5.84 5.94 -26.37
N ARG A 220 5.02 5.99 -25.30
CA ARG A 220 3.58 6.31 -25.37
C ARG A 220 3.28 7.67 -26.05
N LYS A 221 4.23 8.61 -26.01
CA LYS A 221 4.08 9.97 -26.57
C LYS A 221 4.57 10.03 -28.02
N ASN A 222 3.67 9.76 -28.97
CA ASN A 222 3.71 10.24 -30.36
C ASN A 222 5.06 10.14 -31.11
N LYS A 223 5.71 8.98 -31.10
CA LYS A 223 6.71 8.66 -32.13
C LYS A 223 6.16 7.59 -33.06
N THR A 224 5.92 7.99 -34.31
CA THR A 224 5.67 7.09 -35.43
C THR A 224 6.88 6.21 -35.76
N ASN A 225 8.08 6.54 -35.22
CA ASN A 225 9.29 5.74 -35.32
C ASN A 225 9.60 5.06 -33.98
N ILE A 226 9.58 3.73 -33.98
CA ILE A 226 10.13 2.91 -32.90
C ILE A 226 11.61 2.67 -33.19
N ASP A 227 12.45 2.85 -32.17
CA ASP A 227 13.87 2.51 -32.28
C ASP A 227 14.04 0.99 -32.42
N PRO A 228 14.91 0.50 -33.32
CA PRO A 228 15.21 -0.92 -33.43
C PRO A 228 15.72 -1.46 -32.09
N CYS A 229 15.53 -2.76 -31.86
CA CYS A 229 16.05 -3.43 -30.68
C CYS A 229 17.53 -3.10 -30.47
N LYS A 230 17.89 -2.56 -29.30
CA LYS A 230 19.25 -2.12 -28.99
C LYS A 230 20.29 -3.24 -29.06
N THR A 231 19.86 -4.50 -28.92
CA THR A 231 20.74 -5.68 -28.91
C THR A 231 20.90 -6.31 -30.30
N CYS A 232 19.79 -6.57 -31.01
CA CYS A 232 19.81 -7.33 -32.26
C CYS A 232 19.42 -6.51 -33.50
N GLY A 233 19.02 -5.24 -33.33
CA GLY A 233 18.58 -4.38 -34.42
C GLY A 233 17.20 -4.70 -34.99
N TYR A 234 16.45 -5.64 -34.41
CA TYR A 234 15.12 -6.01 -34.87
C TYR A 234 14.17 -4.81 -34.88
N ILE A 235 13.46 -4.64 -36.00
CA ILE A 235 12.45 -3.59 -36.20
C ILE A 235 11.08 -4.26 -36.11
N LEU A 236 10.22 -3.75 -35.24
CA LEU A 236 8.85 -4.23 -35.10
C LEU A 236 8.02 -3.93 -36.35
N SER A 237 7.27 -4.92 -36.82
CA SER A 237 6.26 -4.76 -37.86
C SER A 237 5.03 -4.02 -37.33
N GLU A 238 4.22 -3.47 -38.24
CA GLU A 238 2.96 -2.78 -37.89
C GLU A 238 1.97 -3.74 -37.18
N ASP A 239 1.91 -5.01 -37.59
CA ASP A 239 1.04 -6.02 -36.96
C ASP A 239 1.49 -6.36 -35.53
N GLU A 240 2.80 -6.53 -35.30
CA GLU A 240 3.34 -6.76 -33.95
C GLU A 240 3.06 -5.57 -33.02
N MET A 241 3.18 -4.35 -33.53
CA MET A 241 2.83 -3.14 -32.79
C MET A 241 1.34 -3.08 -32.46
N LYS A 242 0.47 -3.41 -33.42
CA LYS A 242 -0.97 -3.43 -33.21
C LYS A 242 -1.34 -4.43 -32.13
N ASN A 243 -0.83 -5.66 -32.22
CA ASN A 243 -1.05 -6.70 -31.22
C ASN A 243 -0.59 -6.27 -29.82
N TYR A 244 0.57 -5.60 -29.72
CA TYR A 244 1.05 -5.06 -28.45
C TYR A 244 0.07 -4.03 -27.87
N ARG A 245 -0.39 -3.05 -28.68
CA ARG A 245 -1.30 -1.99 -28.21
C ARG A 245 -2.64 -2.57 -27.76
N GLU A 246 -3.20 -3.52 -28.51
CA GLU A 246 -4.43 -4.22 -28.13
C GLU A 246 -4.25 -4.99 -26.81
N THR A 247 -3.10 -5.64 -26.63
CA THR A 247 -2.79 -6.36 -25.38
C THR A 247 -2.61 -5.39 -24.21
N GLU A 248 -1.93 -4.26 -24.41
CA GLU A 248 -1.75 -3.22 -23.39
C GLU A 248 -3.11 -2.62 -22.99
N GLU A 249 -3.96 -2.29 -23.95
CA GLU A 249 -5.30 -1.76 -23.71
C GLU A 249 -6.16 -2.74 -22.91
N LEU A 250 -6.24 -4.01 -23.34
CA LEU A 250 -6.96 -5.05 -22.60
C LEU A 250 -6.40 -5.26 -21.18
N THR A 251 -5.08 -5.19 -21.03
CA THR A 251 -4.41 -5.32 -19.73
C THR A 251 -4.77 -4.14 -18.83
N LEU A 252 -4.73 -2.92 -19.35
CA LEU A 252 -5.09 -1.71 -18.63
C LEU A 252 -6.57 -1.70 -18.23
N GLU A 253 -7.47 -2.07 -19.13
CA GLU A 253 -8.91 -2.23 -18.82
C GLU A 253 -9.11 -3.27 -17.72
N LYS A 254 -8.39 -4.40 -17.80
CA LYS A 254 -8.48 -5.44 -16.77
C LYS A 254 -7.92 -4.95 -15.44
N MET A 255 -6.79 -4.26 -15.43
CA MET A 255 -6.19 -3.64 -14.25
C MET A 255 -7.13 -2.59 -13.64
N GLN A 256 -7.80 -1.77 -14.45
CA GLN A 256 -8.80 -0.80 -13.97
C GLN A 256 -10.04 -1.50 -13.40
N SER A 257 -10.49 -2.60 -14.00
CA SER A 257 -11.57 -3.42 -13.46
C SER A 257 -11.22 -4.10 -12.14
N MET A 258 -9.91 -4.30 -11.88
CA MET A 258 -9.37 -4.74 -10.59
C MET A 258 -9.07 -3.56 -9.64
N GLY A 259 -8.95 -2.35 -10.19
CA GLY A 259 -8.52 -1.12 -9.51
C GLY A 259 -9.57 -0.46 -8.63
N SER A 260 -10.78 -1.03 -8.52
CA SER A 260 -11.74 -0.66 -7.46
C SER A 260 -11.27 -1.06 -6.05
N THR A 261 -10.17 -1.80 -5.94
CA THR A 261 -9.48 -2.03 -4.67
C THR A 261 -8.34 -1.02 -4.51
N ALA A 262 -8.68 0.27 -4.43
CA ALA A 262 -7.70 1.26 -3.98
C ALA A 262 -7.19 0.80 -2.61
N CYS A 263 -5.88 0.53 -2.53
CA CYS A 263 -5.16 0.35 -1.29
C CYS A 263 -5.14 1.69 -0.56
N ILE A 264 -6.28 2.07 0.00
CA ILE A 264 -6.20 2.60 1.34
C ILE A 264 -5.72 1.41 2.17
N LEU A 265 -4.69 1.64 2.97
CA LEU A 265 -4.78 1.22 4.35
C LEU A 265 -6.17 1.64 4.86
#